data_AF-A0A7Y2KVC0-F1
#
_entry.id   AF-A0A7Y2KVC0-F1
#
_cell.length_a   1.000
_cell.length_b   1.000
_cell.length_c   1.000
_cell.angle_alpha   90.00
_cell.angle_beta   90.00
_cell.angle_gamma   90.00
#
_symmetry.space_group_name_H-M   'P 1'
#
loop_
_entity.id
_entity.type
_entity.pdbx_description
1 polymer ?
#
loop_
_entity_poly.entity_id
_entity_poly.type
_entity_poly.pdbx_seq_one_letter_code
_entity_poly.pdbx_strand_id
1 'polypeptide(L)' 'KIAELQAMAQTLESLASHCRGNDRPDCPIIAGLAELNALAAAPQAPRRTPRFGLDTPASAHQRQFAEK' A
#
# COMPACT_ATOMS: atom_id res chain seq x y z
N LYS A 1 -4.24 21.39 9.47
CA LYS A 1 -4.55 20.26 8.56
C LYS A 1 -3.30 19.48 8.13
N ILE A 2 -2.16 20.15 7.86
CA ILE A 2 -0.90 19.48 7.48
C ILE A 2 -0.41 18.46 8.53
N ALA A 3 -0.54 18.78 9.83
CA ALA A 3 -0.10 17.90 10.92
C ALA A 3 -0.75 16.50 10.89
N GLU A 4 -2.03 16.41 10.51
CA GLU A 4 -2.76 15.15 10.41
C GLU A 4 -2.19 14.28 9.29
N LEU A 5 -1.95 14.88 8.12
CA LEU A 5 -1.34 14.20 6.98
C LEU A 5 0.12 13.79 7.27
N GLN A 6 0.87 14.60 8.02
CA GLN A 6 2.22 14.25 8.47
C GLN A 6 2.22 13.04 9.39
N ALA A 7 1.30 12.97 10.35
CA ALA A 7 1.17 11.82 11.25
C ALA A 7 0.83 10.52 10.48
N MET A 8 -0.06 10.62 9.49
CA MET A 8 -0.36 9.49 8.60
C MET A 8 0.87 9.05 7.80
N ALA A 9 1.61 9.99 7.21
CA ALA A 9 2.81 9.69 6.44
C ALA A 9 3.90 9.01 7.27
N GLN A 10 4.12 9.48 8.50
CA GLN A 10 5.12 8.93 9.42
C GLN A 10 4.80 7.48 9.81
N THR A 11 3.51 7.17 9.97
CA THR A 11 3.03 5.80 10.20
C THR A 11 3.35 4.89 9.01
N LEU A 12 3.11 5.36 7.78
CA LEU A 12 3.38 4.61 6.56
C LEU A 12 4.89 4.36 6.36
N GLU A 13 5.74 5.35 6.65
CA GLU A 13 7.20 5.23 6.54
C GLU A 13 7.77 4.20 7.52
N SER A 14 7.29 4.21 8.77
CA SER A 14 7.65 3.20 9.76
C SER A 14 7.28 1.79 9.31
N LEU A 15 6.12 1.61 8.69
CA LEU A 15 5.70 0.30 8.17
C LEU A 15 6.53 -0.14 6.96
N ALA A 16 6.83 0.79 6.05
CA ALA A 16 7.60 0.52 4.84
C ALA A 16 9.06 0.16 5.15
N SER A 17 9.70 0.81 6.13
CA SER A 17 11.09 0.50 6.54
C SER A 17 11.26 -0.93 7.07
N HIS A 18 10.21 -1.49 7.69
CA HIS A 18 10.19 -2.88 8.16
C HIS A 18 9.67 -3.87 7.11
N CYS A 19 9.28 -3.38 5.92
CA CYS A 19 8.79 -4.20 4.81
C CYS A 19 9.89 -4.39 3.76
N ARG A 20 10.22 -5.65 3.46
CA ARG A 20 11.23 -6.00 2.44
C ARG A 20 10.66 -6.21 1.04
N GLY A 21 9.32 -6.20 0.89
CA GLY A 21 8.66 -6.33 -0.41
C GLY A 21 8.90 -7.65 -1.16
N ASN A 22 9.37 -8.69 -0.48
CA ASN A 22 9.80 -9.95 -1.09
C ASN A 22 8.96 -11.15 -0.62
N ASP A 23 7.67 -11.19 -0.99
CA ASP A 23 6.68 -12.28 -0.76
C ASP A 23 6.89 -13.13 0.52
N ARG A 24 7.30 -12.49 1.61
CA ARG A 24 7.73 -13.19 2.82
C ARG A 24 6.48 -13.52 3.66
N PRO A 25 6.39 -14.73 4.23
CA PRO A 25 5.23 -15.12 5.04
C PRO A 25 5.01 -14.24 6.28
N ASP A 26 6.05 -13.57 6.79
CA ASP A 26 6.01 -12.71 7.98
C ASP A 26 6.07 -11.21 7.64
N CYS A 27 5.25 -10.72 6.70
CA CYS A 27 5.22 -9.29 6.38
C CYS A 27 4.44 -8.51 7.46
N PRO A 28 5.06 -7.56 8.18
CA PRO A 28 4.40 -6.84 9.28
C PRO A 28 3.20 -6.00 8.83
N ILE A 29 3.22 -5.48 7.60
CA ILE A 29 2.09 -4.75 7.00
C ILE A 29 0.88 -5.67 6.84
N ILE A 30 1.10 -6.88 6.31
CA ILE A 30 0.01 -7.82 6.06
C ILE A 30 -0.55 -8.37 7.37
N ALA A 31 0.31 -8.64 8.36
CA ALA A 31 -0.11 -9.06 9.68
C ALA A 31 -1.05 -8.02 10.34
N GLY A 32 -0.67 -6.74 10.34
CA GLY A 32 -1.51 -5.68 10.89
C GLY A 32 -2.83 -5.49 10.14
N LEU A 33 -2.83 -5.60 8.81
CA LEU A 33 -4.06 -5.50 8.01
C LEU A 33 -5.00 -6.69 8.20
N ALA A 34 -4.45 -7.90 8.38
CA ALA A 34 -5.23 -9.09 8.67
C ALA A 34 -5.97 -8.96 10.02
N GLU A 35 -5.31 -8.41 11.03
CA GLU A 35 -5.91 -8.11 12.33
C GLU A 35 -7.05 -7.09 12.20
N LEU A 36 -6.82 -5.98 11.49
CA LEU A 36 -7.86 -4.97 11.22
C LEU A 36 -9.07 -5.57 10.45
N ASN A 37 -8.81 -6.43 9.46
CA ASN A 37 -9.86 -7.08 8.68
C ASN A 37 -10.65 -8.12 9.50
N ALA A 38 -9.99 -8.84 10.42
CA ALA A 38 -10.65 -9.79 11.31
C ALA A 38 -11.64 -9.07 12.25
N LEU A 39 -11.27 -7.88 12.75
CA LEU A 39 -12.14 -7.03 13.56
C LEU A 39 -13.30 -6.44 12.74
N ALA A 40 -13.16 -6.32 11.42
CA ALA A 40 -14.13 -5.72 10.50
C ALA A 40 -14.97 -6.75 9.70
N ALA A 41 -14.93 -8.05 10.07
CA ALA A 41 -15.43 -9.15 9.24
C ALA A 41 -16.97 -9.17 9.07
N ALA A 42 -17.46 -8.41 8.09
CA ALA A 42 -18.66 -8.71 7.31
C ALA A 42 -18.27 -9.54 6.05
N PRO A 43 -19.20 -10.28 5.41
CA PRO A 43 -18.87 -11.09 4.25
C PRO A 43 -18.48 -10.21 3.06
N GLN A 44 -17.19 -10.15 2.74
CA GLN A 44 -16.66 -9.42 1.59
C GLN A 44 -16.71 -10.33 0.35
N ALA A 45 -17.47 -9.95 -0.68
CA ALA A 45 -17.41 -10.60 -2.00
C ALA A 45 -16.00 -10.44 -2.61
N PRO A 46 -15.51 -11.38 -3.44
CA PRO A 46 -14.16 -11.31 -3.99
C PRO A 46 -14.05 -10.12 -4.95
N ARG A 47 -13.46 -9.02 -4.45
CA ARG A 47 -13.09 -7.87 -5.29
C ARG A 47 -11.67 -8.12 -5.79
N ARG A 48 -11.51 -8.31 -7.10
CA ARG A 48 -10.18 -8.26 -7.74
C ARG A 48 -9.68 -6.82 -7.68
N THR A 49 -8.86 -6.51 -6.69
CA THR A 49 -8.16 -5.23 -6.61
C THR A 49 -6.98 -5.26 -7.58
N PRO A 50 -6.92 -4.35 -8.57
CA PRO A 50 -5.76 -4.25 -9.44
C PRO A 50 -4.52 -3.93 -8.61
N ARG A 51 -3.42 -4.62 -8.90
CA ARG A 51 -2.12 -4.37 -8.30
C ARG A 51 -1.56 -3.08 -8.88
N PHE A 52 -1.42 -2.08 -8.02
CA PHE A 52 -0.87 -0.77 -8.37
C PHE A 52 0.44 -0.93 -9.15
N GLY A 53 0.49 -0.40 -10.38
CA GLY A 53 1.67 -0.43 -11.25
C GLY A 53 1.92 -1.72 -12.02
N LEU A 54 1.28 -2.85 -11.67
CA LEU A 54 1.27 -4.07 -12.49
C LEU A 54 0.07 -4.09 -13.44
N ASP A 55 -1.11 -3.75 -12.92
CA ASP A 55 -2.37 -3.82 -13.66
C ASP A 55 -2.84 -2.44 -14.17
N THR A 56 -2.22 -1.35 -13.68
CA THR A 56 -2.50 0.02 -14.12
C THR A 56 -1.31 0.59 -14.90
N PRO A 57 -1.49 1.10 -16.14
CA PRO A 57 -0.42 1.78 -16.84
C PRO A 57 -0.01 3.01 -16.02
N ALA A 58 1.29 3.18 -15.77
CA ALA A 58 1.81 4.35 -15.08
C ALA A 58 1.24 5.62 -15.71
N SER A 59 0.62 6.48 -14.89
CA SER A 59 0.08 7.77 -15.33
C SER A 59 1.08 8.45 -16.26
N ALA A 60 0.62 8.86 -17.44
CA ALA A 60 1.44 9.32 -18.57
C ALA A 60 2.40 10.50 -18.26
N HIS A 61 2.34 11.05 -17.05
CA HIS A 61 3.18 12.14 -16.56
C HIS A 61 4.68 11.78 -16.45
N GLN A 62 5.03 10.49 -16.32
CA GLN A 62 6.44 10.05 -16.15
C GLN A 62 7.24 10.06 -17.47
N ARG A 63 6.61 10.02 -18.65
CA ARG A 63 7.32 9.92 -19.95
C ARG A 63 7.93 11.24 -20.44
N GLN A 64 7.55 12.38 -19.87
CA GLN A 64 8.01 13.69 -20.34
C GLN A 64 9.41 14.09 -19.82
N PHE A 65 9.96 13.37 -18.84
CA PHE A 65 11.26 13.69 -18.23
C PHE A 65 12.42 12.76 -18.66
N ALA A 66 12.16 11.76 -19.51
CA ALA A 66 13.18 10.81 -19.97
C ALA A 66 13.75 11.12 -21.37
N GLU A 67 13.19 12.13 -22.07
CA GLU A 67 13.55 12.49 -23.44
C GLU A 67 14.36 13.79 -23.51
N LYS A 68 15.02 14.18 -22.41
CA LYS A 68 15.90 15.36 -22.36
C LYS A 68 17.29 15.02 -21.84
#